data_AF-A0A820T3P1-F1
#
_entry.id   AF-A0A820T3P1-F1
#
_cell.length_a   1.000
_cell.length_b   1.000
_cell.length_c   1.000
_cell.angle_alpha   90.00
_cell.angle_beta   90.00
_cell.angle_gamma   90.00
#
_symmetry.space_group_name_H-M   'P 1'
#
loop_
_entity.id
_entity.type
_entity.pdbx_description
1 polymer ?
#
loop_
_entity_poly.entity_id
_entity_poly.type
_entity_poly.pdbx_seq_one_letter_code
_entity_poly.pdbx_strand_id
1 'polypeptide(L)'
;MDNNKITFTSDRGAYILKPLKVYPVIYCFAHRINNVLKLTFYQTAQNNKKRVLIASSTPAKKQPKKLSHICDSSSDSSSSEDDTIAPSPSKHGEANTALSDLPPKPEEVLKTITTNKKLVKYVKLAGLNKNIEERGGVALKQECAVRRLSMSNMLESVDAYIEHIRFILLSKSSKSQCYFKLNNINIDALKDLIGLLSEFKNLSSLAQTGARPSLYMAYICINKRGRHLSSTDVNADGENIDIYDRHEGIDFFRKRLIQLLKCMLTFDDKHLATAILHPLYRKLTFASTYSKSIAHLYIRKQLNDILGLSEQVHRTNSKPLKKSTSPWRINSPILMITAVLMILAQQQ
;
A
#
# COMPACT_ATOMS: atom_id res chain seq x y z
N MET A 1 -7.20 26.07 -21.00
CA MET A 1 -7.83 24.76 -20.75
C MET A 1 -8.38 24.77 -19.34
N ASP A 2 -9.56 24.21 -19.12
CA ASP A 2 -10.12 24.09 -17.77
C ASP A 2 -9.27 23.08 -16.98
N ASN A 3 -8.49 23.57 -16.01
CA ASN A 3 -7.57 22.77 -15.20
C ASN A 3 -8.26 21.61 -14.47
N ASN A 4 -9.59 21.66 -14.33
CA ASN A 4 -10.37 20.58 -13.73
C ASN A 4 -10.58 19.36 -14.65
N LYS A 5 -10.25 19.46 -15.95
CA LYS A 5 -10.45 18.37 -16.91
C LYS A 5 -9.34 17.31 -16.86
N ILE A 6 -8.16 17.65 -16.35
CA ILE A 6 -7.02 16.73 -16.29
C ILE A 6 -6.84 16.26 -14.85
N THR A 7 -6.90 14.95 -14.64
CA THR A 7 -6.55 14.34 -13.35
C THR A 7 -5.18 13.67 -13.46
N PHE A 8 -4.24 14.09 -12.62
CA PHE A 8 -2.91 13.47 -12.57
C PHE A 8 -2.91 12.29 -11.60
N THR A 9 -2.10 11.27 -11.91
CA THR A 9 -1.79 10.21 -10.96
C THR A 9 -0.32 10.33 -10.57
N SER A 10 -0.04 10.49 -9.27
CA SER A 10 1.33 10.68 -8.78
C SER A 10 1.57 9.92 -7.48
N ASP A 11 2.83 9.66 -7.14
CA ASP A 11 3.17 9.30 -5.77
C ASP A 11 3.11 10.54 -4.84
N ARG A 12 3.49 10.36 -3.57
CA ARG A 12 3.47 11.44 -2.57
C ARG A 12 4.77 12.26 -2.54
N GLY A 13 5.61 12.18 -3.57
CA GLY A 13 6.84 12.96 -3.63
C GLY A 13 6.56 14.46 -3.62
N ALA A 14 7.08 15.16 -2.60
CA ALA A 14 6.82 16.59 -2.39
C ALA A 14 7.17 17.45 -3.62
N TYR A 15 8.25 17.11 -4.33
CA TYR A 15 8.69 17.82 -5.53
C TYR A 15 7.72 17.71 -6.71
N ILE A 16 7.02 16.57 -6.84
CA ILE A 16 6.01 16.38 -7.90
C ILE A 16 4.67 16.99 -7.50
N LEU A 17 4.32 16.96 -6.20
CA LEU A 17 3.04 17.51 -5.74
C LEU A 17 2.99 19.04 -5.77
N LYS A 18 4.12 19.74 -5.55
CA LYS A 18 4.19 21.21 -5.58
C LYS A 18 3.64 21.82 -6.88
N PRO A 19 4.10 21.43 -8.08
CA PRO A 19 3.55 21.94 -9.33
C PRO A 19 2.12 21.44 -9.62
N LEU A 20 1.72 20.30 -9.06
CA LEU A 20 0.39 19.71 -9.30
C LEU A 20 -0.73 20.24 -8.39
N LYS A 21 -0.45 21.18 -7.48
CA LYS A 21 -1.43 21.70 -6.51
C LYS A 21 -2.71 22.28 -7.15
N VAL A 22 -2.63 22.77 -8.38
CA VAL A 22 -3.76 23.35 -9.12
C VAL A 22 -4.61 22.32 -9.86
N TYR A 23 -4.19 21.06 -9.86
CA TYR A 23 -4.87 19.97 -10.56
C TYR A 23 -5.44 18.94 -9.57
N PRO A 24 -6.52 18.25 -9.94
CA PRO A 24 -6.91 17.02 -9.26
C PRO A 24 -5.79 15.97 -9.34
N VAL A 25 -5.33 15.49 -8.19
CA VAL A 25 -4.31 14.43 -8.09
C VAL A 25 -4.90 13.20 -7.42
N ILE A 26 -4.72 12.04 -8.05
CA ILE A 26 -4.95 10.72 -7.48
C ILE A 26 -3.61 10.12 -7.06
N TYR A 27 -3.54 9.59 -5.84
CA TYR A 27 -2.31 8.96 -5.37
C TYR A 27 -2.12 7.55 -5.94
N CYS A 28 -0.92 7.27 -6.43
CA CYS A 28 -0.53 6.00 -7.03
C CYS A 28 -0.77 4.82 -6.07
N PHE A 29 -1.72 3.95 -6.42
CA PHE A 29 -2.09 2.79 -5.61
C PHE A 29 -0.90 1.87 -5.30
N ALA A 30 -0.10 1.51 -6.30
CA ALA A 30 1.05 0.63 -6.10
C ALA A 30 2.13 1.25 -5.18
N HIS A 31 2.32 2.57 -5.23
CA HIS A 31 3.23 3.24 -4.30
C HIS A 31 2.70 3.17 -2.86
N ARG A 32 1.39 3.36 -2.66
CA ARG A 32 0.77 3.29 -1.33
C ARG A 32 0.84 1.88 -0.74
N ILE A 33 0.56 0.85 -1.53
CA ILE A 33 0.71 -0.55 -1.13
C ILE A 33 2.16 -0.83 -0.70
N ASN A 34 3.14 -0.35 -1.47
CA ASN A 34 4.55 -0.51 -1.11
C ASN A 34 4.90 0.17 0.22
N ASN A 35 4.35 1.36 0.49
CA ASN A 35 4.56 2.04 1.77
C ASN A 35 3.90 1.32 2.94
N VAL A 36 2.71 0.74 2.72
CA VAL A 36 2.06 -0.11 3.72
C VAL A 36 2.90 -1.35 4.02
N LEU A 37 3.36 -2.08 3.00
CA LEU A 37 4.24 -3.24 3.18
C LEU A 37 5.52 -2.86 3.93
N LYS A 38 6.13 -1.73 3.60
CA LYS A 38 7.29 -1.23 4.34
C LYS A 38 6.97 -1.04 5.81
N LEU A 39 5.89 -0.35 6.16
CA LEU A 39 5.51 -0.10 7.56
C LEU A 39 5.08 -1.36 8.32
N THR A 40 4.60 -2.38 7.60
CA THR A 40 4.30 -3.70 8.15
C THR A 40 5.56 -4.38 8.67
N PHE A 41 6.63 -4.44 7.86
CA PHE A 41 7.84 -5.21 8.17
C PHE A 41 9.03 -4.38 8.68
N TYR A 42 9.02 -3.07 8.44
CA TYR A 42 10.06 -2.13 8.83
C TYR A 42 9.41 -0.97 9.57
N GLN A 43 9.55 -0.92 10.89
CA GLN A 43 9.35 0.36 11.57
C GLN A 43 10.50 1.28 11.18
N THR A 44 10.17 2.41 10.56
CA THR A 44 11.09 3.54 10.51
C THR A 44 11.29 4.00 11.95
N ALA A 45 12.45 3.65 12.53
CA ALA A 45 12.89 4.06 13.87
C ALA A 45 12.77 5.58 14.12
N GLN A 46 12.66 6.37 13.05
CA GLN A 46 12.49 7.82 13.08
C GLN A 46 11.16 8.29 13.69
N ASN A 47 10.08 7.50 13.64
CA ASN A 47 8.78 7.92 14.19
C ASN A 47 8.68 7.82 15.72
N ASN A 48 9.51 6.99 16.36
CA ASN A 48 9.50 6.85 17.82
C ASN A 48 10.22 8.04 18.51
N LYS A 49 11.27 8.61 17.90
CA LYS A 49 11.92 9.80 18.46
C LYS A 49 11.00 11.02 18.49
N LYS A 50 10.19 11.24 17.43
CA LYS A 50 9.26 12.37 17.35
C LYS A 50 8.04 12.22 18.28
N ARG A 51 7.51 10.99 18.45
CA ARG A 51 6.40 10.73 19.39
C ARG A 51 6.81 10.84 20.87
N VAL A 52 8.03 10.44 21.24
CA VAL A 52 8.52 10.58 22.63
C VAL A 52 8.78 12.05 22.99
N LEU A 53 9.26 12.88 22.07
CA LEU A 53 9.47 14.32 22.30
C LEU A 53 8.17 15.14 22.42
N ILE A 54 7.10 14.69 21.78
CA ILE A 54 5.78 15.36 21.88
C ILE A 54 5.04 14.93 23.15
N ALA A 55 5.29 13.72 23.68
CA ALA A 55 4.70 13.25 24.93
C ALA A 55 5.41 13.78 26.19
N SER A 56 6.65 14.30 26.07
CA SER A 56 7.42 14.84 27.20
C SER A 56 7.42 16.37 27.31
N SER A 57 6.75 17.08 26.41
CA SER A 57 6.66 18.55 26.44
C SER A 57 5.32 19.03 27.03
N THR A 58 5.19 18.91 28.34
CA THR A 58 4.23 19.72 29.12
C THR A 58 4.69 21.19 29.03
N PRO A 59 3.87 22.15 28.59
CA PRO A 59 4.32 23.53 28.43
C PRO A 59 4.41 24.22 29.80
N ALA A 60 5.63 24.26 30.36
CA ALA A 60 5.95 25.18 31.44
C ALA A 60 6.01 26.61 30.87
N LYS A 61 5.06 27.46 31.30
CA LYS A 61 5.05 28.91 31.04
C LYS A 61 6.42 29.50 31.40
N LYS A 62 7.18 29.98 30.41
CA LYS A 62 8.26 30.96 30.63
C LYS A 62 8.16 32.11 29.64
N GLN A 63 8.28 33.30 30.23
CA GLN A 63 8.14 34.64 29.67
C GLN A 63 9.13 34.98 28.55
N PRO A 64 8.87 36.05 27.76
CA PRO A 64 9.74 36.46 26.68
C PRO A 64 10.94 37.26 27.21
N LYS A 65 12.15 36.87 26.81
CA LYS A 65 13.33 37.76 26.84
C LYS A 65 13.88 37.93 25.42
N LYS A 66 14.20 39.19 25.16
CA LYS A 66 14.53 39.87 23.91
C LYS A 66 16.02 39.75 23.58
N LEU A 67 16.34 39.58 22.27
CA LEU A 67 17.58 39.85 21.48
C LEU A 67 18.96 39.57 22.12
N SER A 68 20.05 39.18 21.45
CA SER A 68 20.52 39.24 20.05
C SER A 68 21.89 38.55 20.02
N HIS A 69 22.28 37.83 18.96
CA HIS A 69 23.58 38.06 18.29
C HIS A 69 23.77 37.18 17.04
N ILE A 70 24.44 37.78 16.08
CA ILE A 70 24.91 37.31 14.78
C ILE A 70 26.10 36.34 14.96
N CYS A 71 26.17 35.26 14.16
CA CYS A 71 27.38 34.84 13.47
C CYS A 71 27.12 33.72 12.43
N ASP A 72 27.66 33.93 11.24
CA ASP A 72 27.68 33.05 10.08
C ASP A 72 28.47 31.77 10.33
N SER A 73 27.97 30.64 9.82
CA SER A 73 28.79 29.52 9.33
C SER A 73 27.93 28.57 8.50
N SER A 74 28.26 28.50 7.21
CA SER A 74 27.64 27.64 6.21
C SER A 74 28.08 26.18 6.39
N SER A 75 27.11 25.27 6.50
CA SER A 75 27.32 23.87 6.11
C SER A 75 26.00 23.31 5.60
N ASP A 76 25.92 23.22 4.26
CA ASP A 76 24.87 22.56 3.51
C ASP A 76 24.77 21.07 3.87
N SER A 77 23.58 20.66 4.33
CA SER A 77 22.93 19.37 4.04
C SER A 77 21.74 19.15 4.97
N SER A 78 20.61 19.78 4.67
CA SER A 78 19.34 19.41 5.33
C SER A 78 18.24 19.22 4.30
N SER A 79 18.05 17.96 3.88
CA SER A 79 16.83 17.53 3.19
C SER A 79 15.70 17.40 4.22
N SER A 80 14.93 18.46 4.39
CA SER A 80 13.69 18.42 5.19
C SER A 80 12.57 17.79 4.36
N GLU A 81 12.27 16.52 4.63
CA GLU A 81 11.00 15.93 4.24
C GLU A 81 9.90 16.53 5.15
N ASP A 82 9.00 17.29 4.51
CA ASP A 82 7.89 17.98 5.14
C ASP A 82 6.80 16.96 5.51
N ASP A 83 6.81 16.53 6.77
CA ASP A 83 5.88 15.56 7.36
C ASP A 83 4.46 16.14 7.45
N THR A 84 3.65 15.92 6.42
CA THR A 84 2.20 16.06 6.55
C THR A 84 1.67 14.88 7.38
N ILE A 85 1.20 15.21 8.58
CA ILE A 85 0.64 14.30 9.60
C ILE A 85 -0.35 13.32 8.96
N ALA A 86 0.03 12.03 8.90
CA ALA A 86 -0.93 10.96 8.65
C ALA A 86 -1.94 10.92 9.81
N PRO A 87 -3.24 10.65 9.55
CA PRO A 87 -4.23 10.56 10.62
C PRO A 87 -3.79 9.49 11.63
N SER A 88 -3.70 9.90 12.89
CA SER A 88 -3.31 9.06 14.01
C SER A 88 -4.16 7.78 14.06
N PRO A 89 -3.55 6.58 14.09
CA PRO A 89 -4.30 5.34 14.21
C PRO A 89 -5.11 5.35 15.52
N SER A 90 -6.40 5.02 15.45
CA SER A 90 -7.26 4.84 16.61
C SER A 90 -6.72 3.74 17.54
N LYS A 91 -7.20 3.73 18.80
CA LYS A 91 -6.81 2.87 19.94
C LYS A 91 -7.07 1.35 19.73
N HIS A 92 -6.67 0.76 18.61
CA HIS A 92 -6.63 -0.70 18.46
C HIS A 92 -5.20 -1.19 18.75
N GLY A 93 -5.06 -1.95 19.85
CA GLY A 93 -3.83 -2.21 20.58
C GLY A 93 -2.69 -2.93 19.85
N GLU A 94 -2.91 -3.53 18.67
CA GLU A 94 -1.89 -4.35 18.00
C GLU A 94 -1.02 -3.58 16.97
N ALA A 95 -1.49 -2.51 16.30
CA ALA A 95 -0.62 -1.77 15.36
C ALA A 95 0.43 -0.89 16.03
N ASN A 96 0.29 -0.62 17.33
CA ASN A 96 1.22 0.27 18.03
C ASN A 96 2.39 -0.49 18.66
N THR A 97 2.41 -1.83 18.60
CA THR A 97 3.56 -2.60 19.10
C THR A 97 4.81 -2.20 18.33
N ALA A 98 5.80 -1.68 19.06
CA ALA A 98 7.10 -1.38 18.52
C ALA A 98 7.73 -2.69 18.00
N LEU A 99 8.51 -2.61 16.92
CA LEU A 99 9.24 -3.76 16.39
C LEU A 99 10.22 -4.32 17.42
N SER A 100 10.63 -3.49 18.39
CA SER A 100 11.46 -3.89 19.54
C SER A 100 10.74 -4.79 20.54
N ASP A 101 9.40 -4.77 20.54
CA ASP A 101 8.56 -5.43 21.56
C ASP A 101 7.73 -6.55 20.92
N LEU A 102 8.25 -7.14 19.83
CA LEU A 102 7.55 -8.19 19.11
C LEU A 102 7.54 -9.50 19.91
N PRO A 103 6.44 -10.27 19.85
CA PRO A 103 6.46 -11.64 20.32
C PRO A 103 7.51 -12.48 19.56
N PRO A 104 7.96 -13.63 20.12
CA PRO A 104 9.05 -14.42 19.54
C PRO A 104 8.80 -14.89 18.10
N LYS A 105 7.56 -15.27 17.78
CA LYS A 105 7.18 -15.78 16.45
C LYS A 105 7.24 -14.71 15.36
N PRO A 106 6.66 -13.50 15.53
CA PRO A 106 6.90 -12.39 14.61
C PRO A 106 8.38 -11.99 14.49
N GLU A 107 9.15 -12.05 15.57
CA GLU A 107 10.58 -11.76 15.54
C GLU A 107 11.33 -12.76 14.64
N GLU A 108 10.98 -14.03 14.69
CA GLU A 108 11.53 -15.09 13.82
C GLU A 108 11.31 -14.77 12.33
N VAL A 109 10.13 -14.29 11.94
CA VAL A 109 9.85 -13.87 10.56
C VAL A 109 10.76 -12.70 10.14
N LEU A 110 10.95 -11.71 11.02
CA LEU A 110 11.88 -10.59 10.72
C LEU A 110 13.34 -11.03 10.66
N LYS A 111 13.72 -11.99 11.49
CA LYS A 111 15.03 -12.63 11.46
C LYS A 111 15.23 -13.38 10.14
N THR A 112 14.20 -14.06 9.64
CA THR A 112 14.21 -14.68 8.30
C THR A 112 14.43 -13.63 7.21
N ILE A 113 13.70 -12.51 7.21
CA ILE A 113 13.93 -11.42 6.24
C ILE A 113 15.37 -10.91 6.32
N THR A 114 15.85 -10.60 7.53
CA THR A 114 17.19 -10.03 7.75
C THR A 114 18.29 -11.00 7.35
N THR A 115 18.12 -12.29 7.62
CA THR A 115 19.06 -13.35 7.24
C THR A 115 19.11 -13.49 5.73
N ASN A 116 17.96 -13.48 5.05
CA ASN A 116 17.90 -13.47 3.58
C ASN A 116 18.61 -12.25 2.97
N LYS A 117 18.45 -11.04 3.53
CA LYS A 117 19.21 -9.85 3.08
C LYS A 117 20.71 -10.04 3.21
N LYS A 118 21.18 -10.56 4.34
CA LYS A 118 22.61 -10.80 4.60
C LYS A 118 23.15 -11.87 3.64
N LEU A 119 22.38 -12.92 3.37
CA LEU A 119 22.72 -13.96 2.40
C LEU A 119 22.92 -13.38 1.01
N VAL A 120 21.95 -12.61 0.50
CA VAL A 120 22.04 -12.01 -0.83
C VAL A 120 23.23 -11.04 -0.93
N LYS A 121 23.46 -10.24 0.12
CA LYS A 121 24.65 -9.36 0.18
C LYS A 121 25.94 -10.18 0.10
N TYR A 122 26.03 -11.27 0.84
CA TYR A 122 27.19 -12.15 0.85
C TYR A 122 27.41 -12.81 -0.52
N VAL A 123 26.38 -13.41 -1.12
CA VAL A 123 26.44 -14.06 -2.44
C VAL A 123 26.95 -13.09 -3.50
N LYS A 124 26.50 -11.83 -3.46
CA LYS A 124 26.98 -10.77 -4.36
C LYS A 124 28.45 -10.41 -4.13
N LEU A 125 28.83 -10.13 -2.88
CA LEU A 125 30.20 -9.73 -2.52
C LEU A 125 31.22 -10.82 -2.82
N ALA A 126 30.85 -12.09 -2.62
CA ALA A 126 31.71 -13.24 -2.90
C ALA A 126 31.67 -13.69 -4.38
N GLY A 127 30.98 -12.95 -5.27
CA GLY A 127 30.89 -13.27 -6.69
C GLY A 127 30.18 -14.60 -7.00
N LEU A 128 29.33 -15.09 -6.09
CA LEU A 128 28.73 -16.43 -6.18
C LEU A 128 27.52 -16.50 -7.11
N ASN A 129 27.00 -15.37 -7.60
CA ASN A 129 25.89 -15.37 -8.56
C ASN A 129 26.24 -16.16 -9.83
N LYS A 130 27.48 -16.05 -10.32
CA LYS A 130 27.92 -16.81 -11.50
C LYS A 130 27.82 -18.33 -11.26
N ASN A 131 28.22 -18.80 -10.09
CA ASN A 131 28.11 -20.20 -9.69
C ASN A 131 26.65 -20.67 -9.57
N ILE A 132 25.72 -19.78 -9.20
CA ILE A 132 24.28 -20.07 -9.15
C ILE A 132 23.73 -20.19 -10.58
N GLU A 133 24.12 -19.28 -11.48
CA GLU A 133 23.72 -19.27 -12.89
C GLU A 133 24.26 -20.48 -13.66
N GLU A 134 25.52 -20.86 -13.42
CA GLU A 134 26.14 -22.08 -13.97
C GLU A 134 25.38 -23.37 -13.61
N ARG A 135 24.57 -23.35 -12.55
CA ARG A 135 23.72 -24.46 -12.11
C ARG A 135 22.27 -24.33 -12.60
N GLY A 136 22.01 -23.47 -13.58
CA GLY A 136 20.67 -23.20 -14.11
C GLY A 136 19.83 -22.29 -13.21
N GLY A 137 20.44 -21.61 -12.24
CA GLY A 137 19.79 -20.60 -11.42
C GLY A 137 19.79 -19.21 -12.05
N VAL A 138 19.30 -18.22 -11.30
CA VAL A 138 19.34 -16.79 -11.69
C VAL A 138 20.03 -16.00 -10.58
N ALA A 139 20.72 -14.90 -10.92
CA ALA A 139 21.30 -14.00 -9.95
C ALA A 139 20.28 -13.58 -8.86
N LEU A 140 20.72 -13.65 -7.60
CA LEU A 140 19.88 -13.29 -6.47
C LEU A 140 19.52 -11.80 -6.50
N LYS A 141 18.24 -11.52 -6.31
CA LYS A 141 17.71 -10.16 -6.35
C LYS A 141 17.96 -9.50 -5.00
N GLN A 142 18.54 -8.31 -5.02
CA GLN A 142 18.77 -7.54 -3.80
C GLN A 142 17.56 -6.67 -3.51
N GLU A 143 17.15 -6.65 -2.25
CA GLU A 143 16.17 -5.69 -1.79
C GLU A 143 16.72 -4.27 -1.90
N CYS A 144 15.91 -3.38 -2.47
CA CYS A 144 16.17 -1.96 -2.54
C CYS A 144 14.99 -1.25 -1.89
N ALA A 145 15.23 -0.56 -0.79
CA ALA A 145 14.16 0.11 -0.04
C ALA A 145 13.36 1.08 -0.91
N VAL A 146 13.97 1.74 -1.89
CA VAL A 146 13.29 2.70 -2.78
C VAL A 146 12.46 1.98 -3.86
N ARG A 147 12.86 0.78 -4.27
CA ARG A 147 12.21 0.03 -5.36
C ARG A 147 11.02 -0.78 -4.86
N ARG A 148 9.91 -0.73 -5.61
CA ARG A 148 8.68 -1.46 -5.29
C ARG A 148 8.92 -2.97 -5.28
N LEU A 149 8.31 -3.68 -4.33
CA LEU A 149 8.29 -5.15 -4.25
C LEU A 149 9.68 -5.82 -4.19
N SER A 150 10.73 -5.06 -3.88
CA SER A 150 12.10 -5.57 -3.90
C SER A 150 12.33 -6.65 -2.84
N MET A 151 11.63 -6.57 -1.70
CA MET A 151 11.64 -7.62 -0.67
C MET A 151 11.03 -8.93 -1.18
N SER A 152 9.85 -8.89 -1.79
CA SER A 152 9.20 -10.06 -2.38
C SER A 152 10.10 -10.72 -3.44
N ASN A 153 10.65 -9.91 -4.35
CA ASN A 153 11.55 -10.40 -5.38
C ASN A 153 12.84 -11.02 -4.82
N MET A 154 13.39 -10.47 -3.74
CA MET A 154 14.55 -11.03 -3.05
C MET A 154 14.22 -12.40 -2.45
N LEU A 155 13.14 -12.48 -1.66
CA LEU A 155 12.73 -13.69 -0.97
C LEU A 155 12.43 -14.83 -1.96
N GLU A 156 11.66 -14.55 -3.02
CA GLU A 156 11.40 -15.52 -4.09
C GLU A 156 12.69 -16.00 -4.76
N SER A 157 13.65 -15.11 -5.02
CA SER A 157 14.93 -15.53 -5.63
C SER A 157 15.77 -16.41 -4.71
N VAL A 158 15.66 -16.23 -3.39
CA VAL A 158 16.36 -17.10 -2.44
C VAL A 158 15.65 -18.45 -2.34
N ASP A 159 14.33 -18.47 -2.18
CA ASP A 159 13.54 -19.71 -2.08
C ASP A 159 13.72 -20.60 -3.32
N ALA A 160 13.63 -20.01 -4.52
CA ALA A 160 13.79 -20.74 -5.78
C ALA A 160 15.15 -21.43 -5.95
N TYR A 161 16.20 -20.92 -5.29
CA TYR A 161 17.57 -21.42 -5.45
C TYR A 161 18.24 -21.80 -4.13
N ILE A 162 17.46 -22.04 -3.07
CA ILE A 162 18.00 -22.28 -1.73
C ILE A 162 18.91 -23.50 -1.69
N GLU A 163 18.57 -24.56 -2.42
CA GLU A 163 19.38 -25.79 -2.51
C GLU A 163 20.68 -25.57 -3.31
N HIS A 164 20.64 -24.79 -4.39
CA HIS A 164 21.84 -24.42 -5.13
C HIS A 164 22.78 -23.59 -4.26
N ILE A 165 22.22 -22.62 -3.51
CA ILE A 165 22.97 -21.80 -2.56
C ILE A 165 23.60 -22.70 -1.48
N ARG A 166 22.84 -23.62 -0.88
CA ARG A 166 23.34 -24.59 0.11
C ARG A 166 24.54 -25.37 -0.42
N PHE A 167 24.39 -25.95 -1.62
CA PHE A 167 25.46 -26.71 -2.25
C PHE A 167 26.72 -25.84 -2.48
N ILE A 168 26.56 -24.62 -3.00
CA ILE A 168 27.69 -23.72 -3.28
C ILE A 168 28.41 -23.32 -2.00
N LEU A 169 27.66 -23.02 -0.92
CA LEU A 169 28.27 -22.65 0.36
C LEU A 169 28.98 -23.85 1.01
N LEU A 170 28.41 -25.05 0.93
CA LEU A 170 29.04 -26.28 1.44
C LEU A 170 30.31 -26.66 0.66
N SER A 171 30.31 -26.52 -0.66
CA SER A 171 31.48 -26.83 -1.49
C SER A 171 32.64 -25.84 -1.32
N LYS A 172 32.36 -24.60 -0.91
CA LYS A 172 33.39 -23.58 -0.65
C LYS A 172 33.84 -23.47 0.81
N SER A 173 33.10 -24.04 1.76
CA SER A 173 33.41 -23.95 3.20
C SER A 173 34.66 -24.74 3.61
N SER A 174 35.11 -25.70 2.80
CA SER A 174 36.32 -26.49 3.03
C SER A 174 37.63 -25.72 2.83
N LYS A 175 37.60 -24.52 2.21
CA LYS A 175 38.81 -23.73 1.90
C LYS A 175 38.87 -22.34 2.51
N SER A 176 37.80 -21.84 3.14
CA SER A 176 37.83 -20.52 3.76
C SER A 176 36.70 -20.35 4.79
N GLN A 177 36.95 -19.41 5.69
CA GLN A 177 36.17 -18.80 6.78
C GLN A 177 34.75 -18.30 6.41
N CYS A 178 34.04 -18.96 5.49
CA CYS A 178 32.73 -18.56 5.00
C CYS A 178 31.62 -19.06 5.92
N TYR A 179 31.38 -18.29 6.98
CA TYR A 179 30.47 -18.57 8.10
C TYR A 179 29.01 -18.15 7.85
N PHE A 180 28.53 -18.05 6.61
CA PHE A 180 27.09 -17.80 6.44
C PHE A 180 26.28 -19.06 6.79
N LYS A 181 25.79 -19.11 8.03
CA LYS A 181 24.99 -20.23 8.54
C LYS A 181 23.58 -20.19 7.93
N LEU A 182 23.38 -20.96 6.87
CA LEU A 182 22.06 -21.13 6.23
C LEU A 182 21.02 -21.79 7.14
N ASN A 183 21.44 -22.53 8.17
CA ASN A 183 20.56 -23.19 9.14
C ASN A 183 19.68 -22.22 9.92
N ASN A 184 19.94 -20.91 9.83
CA ASN A 184 19.14 -19.87 10.47
C ASN A 184 17.95 -19.39 9.63
N ILE A 185 17.80 -19.86 8.39
CA ILE A 185 16.65 -19.52 7.54
C ILE A 185 15.54 -20.53 7.81
N ASN A 186 14.47 -20.08 8.47
CA ASN A 186 13.24 -20.84 8.56
C ASN A 186 12.57 -20.85 7.18
N ILE A 187 12.56 -22.00 6.50
CA ILE A 187 12.02 -22.17 5.14
C ILE A 187 10.49 -22.02 5.14
N ASP A 188 9.81 -22.52 6.18
CA ASP A 188 8.35 -22.47 6.25
C ASP A 188 7.89 -21.02 6.42
N ALA A 189 8.52 -20.27 7.32
CA ALA A 189 8.30 -18.83 7.47
C ALA A 189 8.64 -18.04 6.19
N LEU A 190 9.67 -18.46 5.44
CA LEU A 190 10.03 -17.86 4.16
C LEU A 190 8.92 -18.08 3.11
N LYS A 191 8.41 -19.30 2.97
CA LYS A 191 7.34 -19.65 2.03
C LYS A 191 6.04 -18.95 2.36
N ASP A 192 5.64 -18.95 3.64
CA ASP A 192 4.46 -18.23 4.10
C ASP A 192 4.56 -16.72 3.81
N LEU A 193 5.75 -16.14 4.03
CA LEU A 193 6.00 -14.73 3.74
C LEU A 193 5.95 -14.44 2.24
N ILE A 194 6.51 -15.32 1.40
CA ILE A 194 6.40 -15.22 -0.07
C ILE A 194 4.93 -15.29 -0.48
N GLY A 195 4.16 -16.24 0.06
CA GLY A 195 2.72 -16.37 -0.16
C GLY A 195 2.00 -15.07 0.16
N LEU A 196 2.21 -14.51 1.36
CA LEU A 196 1.62 -13.24 1.78
C LEU A 196 1.98 -12.07 0.84
N LEU A 197 3.24 -11.97 0.41
CA LEU A 197 3.71 -10.86 -0.43
C LEU A 197 3.33 -11.01 -1.91
N SER A 198 3.24 -12.23 -2.42
CA SER A 198 2.91 -12.55 -3.81
C SER A 198 1.57 -11.92 -4.22
N GLU A 199 0.64 -11.90 -3.27
CA GLU A 199 -0.67 -11.30 -3.43
C GLU A 199 -0.56 -9.82 -3.78
N PHE A 200 0.23 -9.05 -3.02
CA PHE A 200 0.42 -7.62 -3.29
C PHE A 200 1.26 -7.34 -4.53
N LYS A 201 2.15 -8.27 -4.90
CA LYS A 201 2.93 -8.20 -6.14
C LYS A 201 2.02 -8.36 -7.36
N ASN A 202 1.16 -9.37 -7.35
CA ASN A 202 0.17 -9.61 -8.41
C ASN A 202 -0.76 -8.39 -8.58
N LEU A 203 -1.23 -7.83 -7.47
CA LEU A 203 -2.06 -6.63 -7.48
C LEU A 203 -1.34 -5.40 -8.03
N SER A 204 -0.10 -5.18 -7.60
CA SER A 204 0.71 -4.06 -8.08
C SER A 204 1.02 -4.18 -9.57
N SER A 205 1.28 -5.40 -10.05
CA SER A 205 1.48 -5.69 -11.48
C SER A 205 0.21 -5.37 -12.27
N LEU A 206 -0.94 -5.91 -11.85
CA LEU A 206 -2.23 -5.68 -12.50
C LEU A 206 -2.56 -4.19 -12.60
N ALA A 207 -2.36 -3.44 -11.51
CA ALA A 207 -2.60 -2.01 -11.47
C ALA A 207 -1.70 -1.19 -12.41
N GLN A 208 -0.51 -1.71 -12.77
CA GLN A 208 0.51 -1.03 -13.55
C GLN A 208 0.49 -1.37 -15.05
N THR A 209 -0.19 -2.43 -15.46
CA THR A 209 -0.19 -2.91 -16.87
C THR A 209 -0.59 -1.85 -17.90
N GLY A 210 -1.37 -0.83 -17.52
CA GLY A 210 -1.81 0.27 -18.40
C GLY A 210 -2.76 -0.14 -19.53
N ALA A 211 -2.77 -1.42 -19.92
CA ALA A 211 -3.57 -1.98 -21.00
C ALA A 211 -5.06 -2.14 -20.67
N ARG A 212 -5.45 -2.01 -19.39
CA ARG A 212 -6.84 -2.14 -18.93
C ARG A 212 -7.15 -1.09 -17.87
N PRO A 213 -8.41 -0.62 -17.77
CA PRO A 213 -8.82 0.24 -16.66
C PRO A 213 -8.49 -0.45 -15.32
N SER A 214 -7.76 0.23 -14.45
CA SER A 214 -7.25 -0.36 -13.21
C SER A 214 -7.63 0.43 -11.95
N LEU A 215 -8.24 1.62 -12.08
CA LEU A 215 -8.56 2.47 -10.95
C LEU A 215 -9.51 1.79 -9.94
N TYR A 216 -10.47 1.03 -10.45
CA TYR A 216 -11.41 0.28 -9.62
C TYR A 216 -10.74 -0.85 -8.83
N MET A 217 -9.63 -1.40 -9.33
CA MET A 217 -8.93 -2.51 -8.69
C MET A 217 -8.43 -2.12 -7.31
N ALA A 218 -8.00 -0.86 -7.12
CA ALA A 218 -7.54 -0.39 -5.81
C ALA A 218 -8.57 -0.68 -4.70
N TYR A 219 -9.84 -0.35 -4.96
CA TYR A 219 -10.91 -0.56 -4.00
C TYR A 219 -11.26 -2.04 -3.81
N ILE A 220 -11.37 -2.77 -4.91
CA ILE A 220 -11.78 -4.17 -4.89
C ILE A 220 -10.74 -5.04 -4.22
N CYS A 221 -9.48 -4.84 -4.55
CA CYS A 221 -8.40 -5.67 -4.03
C CYS A 221 -8.30 -5.56 -2.51
N ILE A 222 -8.45 -4.36 -1.95
CA ILE A 222 -8.40 -4.17 -0.49
C ILE A 222 -9.64 -4.79 0.18
N ASN A 223 -10.84 -4.62 -0.37
CA ASN A 223 -12.05 -5.14 0.28
C ASN A 223 -12.27 -6.65 0.07
N LYS A 224 -11.93 -7.17 -1.11
CA LYS A 224 -12.01 -8.60 -1.42
C LYS A 224 -10.90 -9.36 -0.70
N ARG A 225 -9.66 -8.85 -0.73
CA ARG A 225 -8.52 -9.52 -0.08
C ARG A 225 -8.37 -9.23 1.39
N GLY A 226 -9.07 -8.24 1.94
CA GLY A 226 -9.27 -8.11 3.38
C GLY A 226 -9.83 -9.39 4.00
N ARG A 227 -10.65 -10.15 3.26
CA ARG A 227 -11.18 -11.46 3.69
C ARG A 227 -10.17 -12.60 3.59
N HIS A 228 -9.28 -12.56 2.60
CA HIS A 228 -8.18 -13.52 2.51
C HIS A 228 -7.22 -13.29 3.66
N LEU A 229 -6.77 -12.04 3.88
CA LEU A 229 -5.95 -11.67 5.04
C LEU A 229 -6.63 -11.99 6.38
N SER A 230 -7.97 -11.94 6.40
CA SER A 230 -8.96 -12.54 7.30
C SER A 230 -8.49 -13.67 8.22
N SER A 231 -8.54 -14.88 7.66
CA SER A 231 -8.41 -16.15 8.39
C SER A 231 -8.86 -17.38 7.59
N THR A 232 -9.32 -17.24 6.34
CA THR A 232 -9.67 -18.40 5.47
C THR A 232 -8.97 -18.23 4.14
N ASP A 233 -7.73 -18.70 4.02
CA ASP A 233 -7.20 -18.94 2.67
C ASP A 233 -7.64 -20.30 2.21
N VAL A 234 -7.93 -20.37 0.92
CA VAL A 234 -8.15 -21.62 0.20
C VAL A 234 -6.88 -21.93 -0.60
N ASN A 235 -6.46 -23.18 -0.63
CA ASN A 235 -5.33 -23.63 -1.45
C ASN A 235 -5.69 -23.55 -2.94
N ALA A 236 -4.75 -23.93 -3.82
CA ALA A 236 -4.97 -23.94 -5.27
C ALA A 236 -6.17 -24.82 -5.68
N ASP A 237 -6.50 -25.81 -4.86
CA ASP A 237 -7.58 -26.78 -5.06
C ASP A 237 -8.92 -26.32 -4.44
N GLY A 238 -8.94 -25.14 -3.79
CA GLY A 238 -10.15 -24.56 -3.20
C GLY A 238 -10.46 -25.06 -1.78
N GLU A 239 -9.60 -25.87 -1.17
CA GLU A 239 -9.76 -26.36 0.19
C GLU A 239 -9.25 -25.31 1.19
N ASN A 240 -9.93 -25.15 2.32
CA ASN A 240 -9.47 -24.26 3.38
C ASN A 240 -8.11 -24.75 3.89
N ILE A 241 -7.08 -23.90 3.80
CA ILE A 241 -5.81 -24.13 4.45
C ILE A 241 -6.05 -23.92 5.94
N ASP A 242 -6.00 -25.02 6.69
CA ASP A 242 -6.17 -24.98 8.13
C ASP A 242 -5.15 -24.01 8.74
N ILE A 243 -5.61 -23.16 9.66
CA ILE A 243 -4.81 -22.08 10.24
C ILE A 243 -3.63 -22.67 11.03
N TYR A 244 -3.76 -23.91 11.51
CA TYR A 244 -2.77 -24.59 12.33
C TYR A 244 -1.44 -24.91 11.63
N ASP A 245 -1.40 -24.98 10.30
CA ASP A 245 -0.15 -25.26 9.56
C ASP A 245 0.70 -24.02 9.30
N ARG A 246 0.22 -22.83 9.70
CA ARG A 246 0.90 -21.57 9.40
C ARG A 246 1.86 -21.16 10.48
N HIS A 247 2.92 -20.48 10.05
CA HIS A 247 3.80 -19.83 11.00
C HIS A 247 3.05 -18.71 11.75
N GLU A 248 2.79 -18.88 13.06
CA GLU A 248 2.06 -17.93 13.92
C GLU A 248 2.53 -16.46 13.78
N GLY A 249 3.83 -16.27 13.53
CA GLY A 249 4.40 -14.94 13.30
C GLY A 249 3.86 -14.22 12.06
N ILE A 250 3.43 -14.96 11.04
CA ILE A 250 2.87 -14.41 9.80
C ILE A 250 1.47 -13.85 10.05
N ASP A 251 0.67 -14.50 10.90
CA ASP A 251 -0.67 -14.01 11.24
C ASP A 251 -0.64 -12.66 11.95
N PHE A 252 0.37 -12.44 12.81
CA PHE A 252 0.63 -11.11 13.37
C PHE A 252 0.84 -10.06 12.26
N PHE A 253 1.70 -10.35 11.27
CA PHE A 253 1.93 -9.43 10.15
C PHE A 253 0.71 -9.26 9.25
N ARG A 254 -0.14 -10.29 9.08
CA ARG A 254 -1.42 -10.17 8.37
C ARG A 254 -2.37 -9.21 9.08
N LYS A 255 -2.57 -9.38 10.39
CA LYS A 255 -3.41 -8.48 11.20
C LYS A 255 -2.91 -7.03 11.13
N ARG A 256 -1.60 -6.84 11.33
CA ARG A 256 -0.94 -5.54 11.21
C ARG A 256 -1.11 -4.93 9.82
N LEU A 257 -0.95 -5.75 8.78
CA LEU A 257 -1.12 -5.33 7.39
C LEU A 257 -2.55 -4.89 7.10
N ILE A 258 -3.57 -5.64 7.54
CA ILE A 258 -4.99 -5.24 7.41
C ILE A 258 -5.22 -3.89 8.09
N GLN A 259 -4.69 -3.70 9.29
CA GLN A 259 -4.84 -2.45 10.03
C GLN A 259 -4.19 -1.28 9.28
N LEU A 260 -2.96 -1.44 8.79
CA LEU A 260 -2.27 -0.42 8.01
C LEU A 260 -2.94 -0.15 6.67
N LEU A 261 -3.44 -1.18 5.98
CA LEU A 261 -4.23 -1.01 4.75
C LEU A 261 -5.45 -0.12 5.03
N LYS A 262 -6.21 -0.40 6.10
CA LYS A 262 -7.38 0.40 6.49
C LYS A 262 -7.03 1.84 6.86
N CYS A 263 -5.93 2.07 7.56
CA CYS A 263 -5.52 3.42 7.99
C CYS A 263 -4.89 4.25 6.87
N MET A 264 -4.12 3.61 5.97
CA MET A 264 -3.29 4.32 4.99
C MET A 264 -3.88 4.38 3.59
N LEU A 265 -4.84 3.51 3.26
CA LEU A 265 -5.51 3.49 1.95
C LEU A 265 -6.90 4.09 2.05
N THR A 266 -6.93 5.42 1.98
CA THR A 266 -8.11 6.21 1.63
C THR A 266 -8.39 6.12 0.14
N PHE A 267 -9.66 6.00 -0.23
CA PHE A 267 -10.07 5.98 -1.63
C PHE A 267 -10.77 7.28 -1.98
N ASP A 268 -10.32 7.94 -3.04
CA ASP A 268 -11.07 9.04 -3.64
C ASP A 268 -12.37 8.53 -4.27
N ASP A 269 -13.35 9.42 -4.40
CA ASP A 269 -14.66 9.16 -5.00
C ASP A 269 -14.55 8.49 -6.38
N LYS A 270 -13.51 8.81 -7.15
CA LYS A 270 -13.20 8.21 -8.46
C LYS A 270 -12.92 6.71 -8.37
N HIS A 271 -12.21 6.24 -7.33
CA HIS A 271 -11.98 4.81 -7.13
C HIS A 271 -13.27 4.07 -6.82
N LEU A 272 -14.14 4.68 -5.99
CA LEU A 272 -15.41 4.08 -5.60
C LEU A 272 -16.38 4.05 -6.80
N ALA A 273 -16.47 5.15 -7.55
CA ALA A 273 -17.30 5.26 -8.74
C ALA A 273 -16.87 4.24 -9.81
N THR A 274 -15.58 4.16 -10.12
CA THR A 274 -15.09 3.16 -11.09
C THR A 274 -15.34 1.72 -10.64
N ALA A 275 -15.31 1.43 -9.34
CA ALA A 275 -15.68 0.12 -8.81
C ALA A 275 -17.17 -0.21 -8.97
N ILE A 276 -18.07 0.78 -8.81
CA ILE A 276 -19.51 0.60 -9.11
C ILE A 276 -19.75 0.39 -10.59
N LEU A 277 -19.06 1.15 -11.44
CA LEU A 277 -19.27 1.08 -12.88
C LEU A 277 -18.75 -0.23 -13.48
N HIS A 278 -17.87 -0.94 -12.79
CA HIS A 278 -17.36 -2.22 -13.27
C HIS A 278 -18.47 -3.30 -13.27
N PRO A 279 -18.75 -3.98 -14.41
CA PRO A 279 -19.87 -4.91 -14.53
C PRO A 279 -19.87 -6.04 -13.49
N LEU A 280 -18.70 -6.64 -13.24
CA LEU A 280 -18.56 -7.74 -12.26
C LEU A 280 -18.79 -7.29 -10.81
N TYR A 281 -18.71 -6.00 -10.52
CA TYR A 281 -18.69 -5.47 -9.16
C TYR A 281 -19.79 -4.44 -8.91
N ARG A 282 -20.70 -4.24 -9.86
CA ARG A 282 -21.77 -3.24 -9.80
C ARG A 282 -22.66 -3.32 -8.56
N LYS A 283 -22.90 -4.54 -8.06
CA LYS A 283 -23.68 -4.76 -6.82
C LYS A 283 -22.95 -4.30 -5.55
N LEU A 284 -21.62 -4.17 -5.63
CA LEU A 284 -20.71 -3.84 -4.53
C LEU A 284 -21.12 -4.54 -3.22
N THR A 285 -21.33 -5.85 -3.25
CA THR A 285 -21.77 -6.60 -2.05
C THR A 285 -20.76 -6.47 -0.90
N PHE A 286 -19.51 -6.15 -1.22
CA PHE A 286 -18.43 -5.93 -0.26
C PHE A 286 -18.27 -4.47 0.19
N ALA A 287 -18.95 -3.50 -0.41
CA ALA A 287 -18.84 -2.09 -0.03
C ALA A 287 -19.85 -1.72 1.06
N SER A 288 -19.46 -0.81 1.95
CA SER A 288 -20.38 -0.22 2.92
C SER A 288 -21.45 0.63 2.22
N THR A 289 -22.61 0.79 2.86
CA THR A 289 -23.68 1.68 2.38
C THR A 289 -23.17 3.10 2.17
N TYR A 290 -22.29 3.57 3.06
CA TYR A 290 -21.65 4.88 2.95
C TYR A 290 -20.80 5.02 1.69
N SER A 291 -19.92 4.05 1.40
CA SER A 291 -19.10 4.07 0.17
C SER A 291 -19.95 4.04 -1.10
N LYS A 292 -21.06 3.30 -1.09
CA LYS A 292 -22.02 3.28 -2.22
C LYS A 292 -22.66 4.64 -2.44
N SER A 293 -23.10 5.30 -1.37
CA SER A 293 -23.70 6.64 -1.47
C SER A 293 -22.72 7.67 -2.04
N ILE A 294 -21.47 7.69 -1.59
CA ILE A 294 -20.43 8.58 -2.14
C ILE A 294 -20.26 8.35 -3.65
N ALA A 295 -20.09 7.09 -4.05
CA ALA A 295 -19.90 6.75 -5.45
C ALA A 295 -21.09 7.13 -6.33
N HIS A 296 -22.33 6.88 -5.87
CA HIS A 296 -23.53 7.30 -6.60
C HIS A 296 -23.65 8.81 -6.70
N LEU A 297 -23.35 9.56 -5.63
CA LEU A 297 -23.33 11.03 -5.66
C LEU A 297 -22.30 11.54 -6.67
N TYR A 298 -21.09 10.95 -6.67
CA TYR A 298 -20.05 11.30 -7.64
C TYR A 298 -20.50 11.02 -9.07
N ILE A 299 -21.00 9.81 -9.36
CA ILE A 299 -21.49 9.43 -10.70
C ILE A 299 -22.60 10.40 -11.15
N ARG A 300 -23.56 10.70 -10.28
CA ARG A 300 -24.65 11.63 -10.59
C ARG A 300 -24.15 13.03 -10.90
N LYS A 301 -23.18 13.52 -10.12
CA LYS A 301 -22.55 14.82 -10.38
C LYS A 301 -21.91 14.84 -11.77
N GLN A 302 -21.10 13.83 -12.10
CA GLN A 302 -20.46 13.73 -13.42
C GLN A 302 -21.48 13.66 -14.56
N LEU A 303 -22.58 12.92 -14.38
CA LEU A 303 -23.65 12.87 -15.39
C LEU A 303 -24.35 14.22 -15.57
N ASN A 304 -24.65 14.94 -14.48
CA ASN A 304 -25.24 16.26 -14.58
C ASN A 304 -24.31 17.25 -15.28
N ASP A 305 -23.00 17.16 -15.03
CA ASP A 305 -22.00 18.00 -15.69
C ASP A 305 -21.92 17.69 -17.19
N ILE A 306 -21.91 16.40 -17.57
CA ILE A 306 -21.92 15.97 -18.99
C ILE A 306 -23.19 16.41 -19.71
N LEU A 307 -24.34 16.36 -19.04
CA LEU A 307 -25.64 16.73 -19.60
C LEU A 307 -25.92 18.25 -19.54
N GLY A 308 -25.02 19.06 -19.00
CA GLY A 308 -25.23 20.51 -18.84
C GLY A 308 -26.33 20.89 -17.83
N LEU A 309 -26.69 19.97 -16.93
CA LEU A 309 -27.75 20.18 -15.93
C LEU A 309 -27.25 20.88 -14.66
N SER A 310 -25.94 20.99 -14.45
CA SER A 310 -25.37 21.59 -13.24
C SER A 310 -25.61 23.10 -13.12
N GLU A 311 -25.73 23.82 -14.24
CA GLU A 311 -26.00 25.27 -14.24
C GLU A 311 -27.46 25.62 -13.89
N GLN A 312 -28.41 24.71 -14.15
CA GLN A 312 -29.83 24.95 -13.89
C GLN A 312 -30.19 24.87 -12.39
N VAL A 313 -29.43 24.10 -11.61
CA VAL A 313 -29.68 23.92 -10.16
C VAL A 313 -29.28 25.16 -9.36
N HIS A 314 -28.28 25.93 -9.83
CA HIS A 314 -27.89 27.17 -9.13
C HIS A 314 -28.83 28.34 -9.40
N ARG A 315 -29.53 28.38 -10.55
CA ARG A 315 -30.45 29.49 -10.88
C ARG A 315 -31.80 29.39 -10.15
N THR A 316 -32.23 28.20 -9.76
CA THR A 316 -33.56 27.98 -9.15
C THR A 316 -33.60 28.19 -7.63
N ASN A 317 -32.46 28.28 -6.94
CA ASN A 317 -32.39 28.54 -5.49
C ASN A 317 -32.56 30.02 -5.08
N SER A 318 -32.86 30.92 -6.02
CA SER A 318 -33.13 32.34 -5.74
C SER A 318 -34.60 32.64 -5.40
N LYS A 319 -35.51 31.66 -5.46
CA LYS A 319 -36.87 31.80 -4.96
C LYS A 319 -37.10 30.86 -3.77
N PRO A 320 -37.60 31.36 -2.62
CA PRO A 320 -37.89 30.52 -1.46
C PRO A 320 -38.97 29.50 -1.82
N LEU A 321 -38.56 28.26 -2.06
CA LEU A 321 -39.48 27.18 -2.40
C LEU A 321 -40.19 26.72 -1.12
N LYS A 322 -41.52 26.85 -1.10
CA LYS A 322 -42.39 26.26 -0.08
C LYS A 322 -42.05 24.76 0.05
N LYS A 323 -41.78 24.32 1.29
CA LYS A 323 -41.41 22.94 1.65
C LYS A 323 -42.37 21.93 1.01
N SER A 324 -41.93 21.27 -0.06
CA SER A 324 -42.56 20.07 -0.59
C SER A 324 -41.72 18.88 -0.17
N THR A 325 -42.27 18.12 0.77
CA THR A 325 -41.71 16.85 1.26
C THR A 325 -42.09 15.74 0.31
N SER A 326 -41.33 15.55 -0.77
CA SER A 326 -41.34 14.28 -1.50
C SER A 326 -39.91 13.81 -1.78
N PRO A 327 -39.54 12.58 -1.38
CA PRO A 327 -38.24 12.02 -1.65
C PRO A 327 -38.17 11.57 -3.10
N TRP A 328 -37.38 12.27 -3.93
CA TRP A 328 -37.09 11.86 -5.31
C TRP A 328 -36.29 10.55 -5.34
N ARG A 329 -36.98 9.41 -5.34
CA ARG A 329 -36.39 8.10 -5.64
C ARG A 329 -36.21 7.97 -7.15
N ILE A 330 -35.02 8.29 -7.66
CA ILE A 330 -34.62 7.80 -8.99
C ILE A 330 -34.18 6.34 -8.82
N ASN A 331 -35.17 5.44 -8.87
CA ASN A 331 -35.00 3.99 -8.79
C ASN A 331 -34.98 3.34 -10.19
N SER A 332 -34.70 4.08 -11.26
CA SER A 332 -34.71 3.50 -12.60
C SER A 332 -33.31 3.01 -13.01
N PRO A 333 -33.03 1.69 -12.95
CA PRO A 333 -31.79 1.12 -13.47
C PRO A 333 -31.57 1.41 -14.96
N ILE A 334 -32.64 1.76 -15.69
CA ILE A 334 -32.61 2.10 -17.12
C ILE A 334 -31.78 3.37 -17.36
N LEU A 335 -32.02 4.45 -16.61
CA LEU A 335 -31.25 5.70 -16.73
C LEU A 335 -29.74 5.48 -16.47
N MET A 336 -29.40 4.59 -15.53
CA MET A 336 -28.01 4.24 -15.27
C MET A 336 -27.41 3.41 -16.41
N ILE A 337 -28.17 2.52 -17.04
CA ILE A 337 -27.72 1.72 -18.19
C ILE A 337 -27.50 2.63 -19.41
N THR A 338 -28.44 3.53 -19.69
CA THR A 338 -28.32 4.49 -20.81
C THR A 338 -27.11 5.42 -20.63
N ALA A 339 -26.89 5.92 -19.41
CA ALA A 339 -25.73 6.74 -19.07
C ALA A 339 -24.40 5.99 -19.22
N VAL A 340 -24.35 4.71 -18.80
CA VAL A 340 -23.15 3.86 -18.96
C VAL A 340 -22.88 3.56 -20.44
N LEU A 341 -23.93 3.28 -21.22
CA LEU A 341 -23.79 3.06 -22.67
C LEU A 341 -23.32 4.32 -23.40
N MET A 342 -23.79 5.50 -23.00
CA MET A 342 -23.30 6.77 -23.55
C MET A 342 -21.84 7.06 -23.21
N ILE A 343 -21.39 6.76 -21.98
CA ILE A 343 -19.98 6.90 -21.60
C ILE A 343 -19.08 5.93 -22.36
N LEU A 344 -19.52 4.68 -22.56
CA LEU A 344 -18.77 3.68 -23.32
C LEU A 344 -18.68 4.01 -24.82
N ALA A 345 -19.74 4.60 -25.39
CA ALA A 345 -19.76 5.04 -26.79
C ALA A 345 -18.84 6.24 -27.07
N GLN A 346 -18.47 7.03 -26.05
CA GLN A 346 -17.52 8.15 -26.18
C GLN A 346 -16.05 7.74 -26.00
N GLN A 347 -15.78 6.49 -25.61
CA GLN A 347 -14.42 5.96 -25.41
C GLN A 347 -13.93 5.06 -26.56
N GLN A 348 -14.75 4.87 -27.59
CA GLN A 348 -14.38 4.34 -28.91
C GLN A 348 -14.17 5.50 -29.86
#